data_AF-A0A920LS67-F1
#
_entry.id   AF-A0A920LS67-F1
#
_cell.length_a   1.000
_cell.length_b   1.000
_cell.length_c   1.000
_cell.angle_alpha   90.00
_cell.angle_beta   90.00
_cell.angle_gamma   90.00
#
_symmetry.space_group_name_H-M   'P 1'
#
loop_
_entity.id
_entity.type
_entity.pdbx_description
1 polymer ?
#
loop_
_entity_poly.entity_id
_entity_poly.type
_entity_poly.pdbx_seq_one_letter_code
_entity_poly.pdbx_strand_id
1 'polypeptide(L)'
;MRYSDYLNQVNVRHRTVNYNLLTSKSKSKDKGSLAPPKIELSAKQAFDLLAPYCSSRIMEQVKAVVPLAAYLMIFQILVLRHPIEAALILCLGLIAVIIGLAVFMEGLSTGLMPFGTIIGDNLPKKASMPVVLCIIGILGVGVTFAEPAIGALQAFGSSVDVNAAPYLYEILNNWTMPLVLMVGGGVGIAAILGTIRFVRGWSLKPMIYGALLPVVLLTIYAWLDPNLKSILV
;
A
#
# COMPACT_ATOMS: atom_id res chain seq x y z
N MET A 1 -9.76 -6.28 -15.32
CA MET A 1 -9.92 -4.86 -15.67
C MET A 1 -11.36 -4.65 -16.10
N ARG A 2 -12.12 -3.75 -15.44
CA ARG A 2 -13.49 -3.46 -15.87
C ARG A 2 -13.44 -2.65 -17.17
N TYR A 3 -14.33 -2.95 -18.10
CA TYR A 3 -14.49 -2.20 -19.35
C TYR A 3 -14.75 -0.69 -19.10
N SER A 4 -15.37 -0.37 -17.96
CA SER A 4 -15.57 1.00 -17.49
C SER A 4 -14.27 1.74 -17.17
N ASP A 5 -13.24 1.04 -16.68
CA ASP A 5 -11.94 1.65 -16.37
C ASP A 5 -11.17 1.94 -17.66
N TYR A 6 -11.36 1.09 -18.69
CA TYR A 6 -10.82 1.31 -20.04
C TYR A 6 -11.46 2.53 -20.71
N LEU A 7 -12.79 2.65 -20.66
CA LEU A 7 -13.50 3.80 -21.24
C LEU A 7 -13.15 5.12 -20.53
N ASN A 8 -12.94 5.10 -19.20
CA ASN A 8 -12.50 6.28 -18.47
C ASN A 8 -11.06 6.69 -18.79
N GLN A 9 -10.17 5.74 -19.07
CA GLN A 9 -8.81 6.04 -19.54
C GLN A 9 -8.80 6.62 -20.96
N VAL A 10 -9.72 6.20 -21.83
CA VAL A 10 -9.86 6.73 -23.21
C VAL A 10 -10.53 8.12 -23.24
N ASN A 11 -11.32 8.48 -22.23
CA ASN A 11 -12.00 9.78 -22.15
C ASN A 11 -11.14 10.92 -21.57
N VAL A 12 -9.89 10.65 -21.15
CA VAL A 12 -8.96 11.69 -20.69
C VAL A 12 -8.47 12.47 -21.90
N ARG A 13 -9.18 13.57 -22.21
CA ARG A 13 -8.79 14.70 -23.09
C ARG A 13 -7.52 14.41 -23.89
N HIS A 14 -7.67 13.69 -25.01
CA HIS A 14 -6.62 13.58 -26.01
C HIS A 14 -6.32 14.99 -26.51
N ARG A 15 -5.24 15.61 -26.00
CA ARG A 15 -4.64 16.76 -26.65
C ARG A 15 -3.94 16.22 -27.89
N THR A 16 -4.68 16.12 -28.99
CA THR A 16 -4.18 15.62 -30.26
C THR A 16 -3.10 16.60 -30.76
N VAL A 17 -1.84 16.26 -30.57
CA VAL A 17 -0.73 16.96 -31.19
C VAL A 17 -0.61 16.41 -32.61
N ASN A 18 -0.80 17.28 -33.60
CA ASN A 18 -0.72 16.90 -35.00
C ASN A 18 0.66 16.29 -35.30
N TYR A 19 0.70 15.10 -35.89
CA TYR A 19 1.94 14.36 -36.19
C TYR A 19 2.94 15.18 -37.03
N ASN A 20 2.42 16.13 -37.84
CA ASN A 20 3.22 17.07 -38.62
C ASN A 20 3.94 18.16 -37.79
N LEU A 21 3.59 18.33 -36.51
CA LEU A 21 4.29 19.25 -35.59
C LEU A 21 5.50 18.60 -34.93
N LEU A 22 5.51 17.26 -34.85
CA LEU A 22 6.60 16.48 -34.23
C LEU A 22 7.60 15.94 -35.26
N THR A 23 7.24 15.93 -36.54
CA THR A 23 8.11 15.49 -37.63
C THR A 23 8.30 16.62 -38.64
N SER A 24 9.53 17.15 -38.72
CA SER A 24 9.95 17.94 -39.87
C SER A 24 9.71 17.10 -41.13
N LYS A 25 8.99 17.64 -42.13
CA LYS A 25 8.73 16.95 -43.39
C LYS A 25 10.03 16.36 -43.93
N SER A 26 10.12 15.04 -43.98
CA SER A 26 11.26 14.33 -44.56
C SER A 26 11.40 14.72 -46.03
N LYS A 27 12.31 15.64 -46.33
CA LYS A 27 13.00 15.73 -47.61
C LYS A 27 14.35 15.05 -47.44
N SER A 28 14.38 13.73 -47.36
CA SER A 28 15.60 13.01 -47.73
C SER A 28 15.27 11.68 -48.38
N LYS A 29 15.51 11.64 -49.69
CA LYS A 29 15.70 10.42 -50.46
C LYS A 29 16.98 9.75 -49.93
N ASP A 30 16.88 8.85 -48.96
CA ASP A 30 17.92 7.85 -48.80
C ASP A 30 17.39 6.54 -48.22
N LYS A 31 17.38 5.51 -49.06
CA LYS A 31 16.98 4.14 -48.74
C LYS A 31 18.19 3.44 -48.10
N GLY A 32 18.29 3.43 -46.78
CA GLY A 32 19.40 2.72 -46.12
C GLY A 32 19.36 2.54 -44.61
N SER A 33 18.44 3.17 -43.87
CA SER A 33 18.34 3.00 -42.42
C SER A 33 16.90 2.79 -42.00
N LEU A 34 16.57 1.57 -41.55
CA LEU A 34 15.29 1.19 -40.95
C LEU A 34 15.22 1.56 -39.45
N ALA A 35 16.24 2.23 -38.91
CA ALA A 35 16.21 2.73 -37.54
C ALA A 35 15.36 4.00 -37.50
N PRO A 36 14.28 4.07 -36.68
CA PRO A 36 13.55 5.31 -36.51
C PRO A 36 14.51 6.41 -36.02
N PRO A 37 14.44 7.64 -36.56
CA PRO A 37 15.29 8.74 -36.10
C PRO A 37 15.06 8.98 -34.61
N LYS A 38 16.14 9.25 -33.86
CA LYS A 38 16.05 9.61 -32.44
C LYS A 38 15.13 10.82 -32.31
N ILE A 39 14.12 10.72 -31.44
CA ILE A 39 13.15 11.79 -31.22
C ILE A 39 13.88 12.92 -30.48
N GLU A 40 14.20 14.00 -31.19
CA GLU A 40 14.74 15.22 -30.59
C GLU A 40 13.60 15.97 -29.90
N LEU A 41 13.44 15.74 -28.60
CA LEU A 41 12.44 16.42 -27.78
C LEU A 41 12.97 17.77 -27.33
N SER A 42 12.28 18.85 -27.68
CA SER A 42 12.47 20.15 -27.03
C SER A 42 12.04 20.05 -25.55
N ALA A 43 12.69 20.80 -24.65
CA ALA A 43 12.32 20.84 -23.22
C ALA A 43 10.82 21.16 -23.00
N LYS A 44 10.24 21.98 -23.87
CA LYS A 44 8.80 22.29 -23.85
C LYS A 44 7.94 21.07 -24.22
N GLN A 45 8.36 20.31 -25.22
CA GLN A 45 7.66 19.08 -25.65
C GLN A 45 7.80 17.98 -24.61
N ALA A 46 8.96 17.85 -23.97
CA ALA A 46 9.16 16.92 -22.85
C ALA A 46 8.24 17.27 -21.66
N PHE A 47 8.11 18.56 -21.32
CA PHE A 47 7.20 19.01 -20.27
C PHE A 47 5.73 18.78 -20.64
N ASP A 48 5.32 19.08 -21.87
CA ASP A 48 3.94 18.85 -22.34
C ASP A 48 3.54 17.37 -22.30
N LEU A 49 4.50 16.44 -22.41
CA LEU A 49 4.27 15.00 -22.29
C LEU A 49 4.30 14.51 -20.84
N LEU A 50 5.24 15.00 -20.03
CA LEU A 50 5.41 14.56 -18.64
C LEU A 50 4.37 15.18 -17.69
N ALA A 51 3.98 16.44 -17.90
CA ALA A 51 3.03 17.14 -17.05
C ALA A 51 1.70 16.40 -16.84
N PRO A 52 0.99 15.92 -17.89
CA PRO A 52 -0.26 15.17 -17.70
C PRO A 52 -0.02 13.82 -17.02
N TYR A 53 1.10 13.14 -17.31
CA TYR A 53 1.46 11.87 -16.68
C TYR A 53 1.70 12.04 -15.17
N CYS A 54 2.60 12.95 -14.79
CA CYS A 54 2.92 13.25 -13.40
C CYS A 54 1.72 13.79 -12.64
N SER A 55 0.90 14.64 -13.27
CA SER A 55 -0.32 15.18 -12.65
C SER A 55 -1.33 14.07 -12.32
N SER A 56 -1.50 13.08 -13.21
CA SER A 56 -2.36 11.92 -12.93
C SER A 56 -1.87 11.13 -11.72
N ARG A 57 -0.57 10.84 -11.64
CA ARG A 57 0.03 10.10 -10.51
C ARG A 57 -0.10 10.83 -9.19
N ILE A 58 0.15 12.14 -9.19
CA ILE A 58 -0.03 12.98 -8.00
C ILE A 58 -1.51 13.00 -7.59
N MET A 59 -2.44 13.13 -8.54
CA MET A 59 -3.87 13.13 -8.26
C MET A 59 -4.36 11.81 -7.64
N GLU A 60 -3.79 10.66 -8.04
CA GLU A 60 -4.05 9.37 -7.40
C GLU A 60 -3.65 9.41 -5.91
N GLN A 61 -2.48 9.95 -5.59
CA GLN A 61 -2.03 10.08 -4.19
C GLN A 61 -2.86 11.11 -3.41
N VAL A 62 -3.24 12.23 -4.02
CA VAL A 62 -4.13 13.22 -3.40
C VAL A 62 -5.45 12.55 -3.00
N LYS A 63 -6.07 11.77 -3.89
CA LYS A 63 -7.33 11.06 -3.62
C LYS A 63 -7.19 10.02 -2.51
N ALA A 64 -6.02 9.41 -2.34
CA ALA A 64 -5.77 8.45 -1.27
C ALA A 64 -5.50 9.14 0.08
N VAL A 65 -4.66 10.17 0.09
CA VAL A 65 -4.13 10.77 1.32
C VAL A 65 -5.04 11.85 1.91
N VAL A 66 -5.66 12.70 1.07
CA VAL A 66 -6.47 13.84 1.56
C VAL A 66 -7.68 13.40 2.39
N PRO A 67 -8.46 12.38 2.02
CA PRO A 67 -9.59 11.93 2.85
C PRO A 67 -9.13 11.42 4.22
N LEU A 68 -8.00 10.72 4.27
CA LEU A 68 -7.41 10.25 5.53
C LEU A 68 -6.94 11.43 6.38
N ALA A 69 -6.21 12.38 5.79
CA ALA A 69 -5.76 13.57 6.50
C ALA A 69 -6.94 14.41 7.02
N ALA A 70 -7.99 14.57 6.22
CA ALA A 70 -9.22 15.25 6.63
C ALA A 70 -9.93 14.52 7.77
N TYR A 71 -10.03 13.19 7.70
CA TYR A 71 -10.58 12.37 8.79
C TYR A 71 -9.79 12.58 10.09
N LEU A 72 -8.45 12.51 10.04
CA LEU A 72 -7.60 12.72 11.20
C LEU A 72 -7.75 14.14 11.77
N MET A 73 -7.84 15.14 10.90
CA MET A 73 -8.06 16.54 11.28
C MET A 73 -9.40 16.72 12.02
N ILE A 74 -10.47 16.12 11.50
CA ILE A 74 -11.79 16.13 12.12
C ILE A 74 -11.76 15.39 13.46
N PHE A 75 -11.13 14.21 13.51
CA PHE A 75 -11.01 13.41 14.72
C PHE A 75 -10.25 14.18 15.83
N GLN A 76 -9.16 14.86 15.48
CA GLN A 76 -8.38 15.65 16.42
C GLN A 76 -9.19 16.81 17.03
N ILE A 77 -9.96 17.53 16.21
CA ILE A 77 -10.76 18.66 16.68
C ILE A 77 -11.98 18.21 17.48
N LEU A 78 -12.72 17.21 17.00
CA LEU A 78 -14.00 16.81 17.58
C LEU A 78 -13.86 15.82 18.75
N VAL A 79 -13.01 14.80 18.58
CA VAL A 79 -12.87 13.71 19.55
C VAL A 79 -11.80 14.05 20.58
N LEU A 80 -10.60 14.40 20.13
CA LEU A 80 -9.49 14.73 21.04
C LEU A 80 -9.59 16.14 21.63
N ARG A 81 -10.43 17.01 21.04
CA ARG A 81 -10.60 18.42 21.44
C ARG A 81 -9.28 19.18 21.57
N HIS A 82 -8.31 18.83 20.72
CA HIS A 82 -6.98 19.44 20.71
C HIS A 82 -6.85 20.38 19.51
N PRO A 83 -6.36 21.62 19.68
CA PRO A 83 -6.10 22.49 18.54
C PRO A 83 -4.99 21.91 17.65
N ILE A 84 -5.05 22.21 16.36
CA ILE A 84 -4.01 21.80 15.41
C ILE A 84 -2.87 22.81 15.51
N GLU A 85 -1.86 22.44 16.28
CA GLU A 85 -0.62 23.19 16.32
C GLU A 85 0.15 23.03 15.00
N ALA A 86 0.88 24.07 14.60
CA ALA A 86 1.75 24.03 13.43
C ALA A 86 1.06 23.61 12.11
N ALA A 87 -0.19 24.04 11.89
CA ALA A 87 -0.97 23.69 10.70
C ALA A 87 -0.24 23.92 9.36
N LEU A 88 0.59 24.98 9.26
CA LEU A 88 1.43 25.23 8.09
C LEU A 88 2.48 24.14 7.86
N ILE A 89 3.16 23.70 8.92
CA ILE A 89 4.17 22.63 8.84
C ILE A 89 3.51 21.31 8.44
N LEU A 90 2.35 21.00 9.04
CA LEU A 90 1.57 19.81 8.67
C LEU A 90 1.11 19.85 7.20
N CYS A 91 0.66 21.01 6.71
CA CYS A 91 0.26 21.17 5.31
C CYS A 91 1.44 20.97 4.35
N LEU A 92 2.61 21.53 4.67
CA LEU A 92 3.82 21.33 3.87
C LEU A 92 4.30 19.87 3.92
N GLY A 93 4.25 19.25 5.09
CA GLY A 93 4.54 17.82 5.27
C GLY A 93 3.59 16.95 4.45
N LEU A 94 2.29 17.27 4.42
CA LEU A 94 1.30 16.56 3.63
C LEU A 94 1.60 16.65 2.12
N ILE A 95 1.97 17.83 1.63
CA ILE A 95 2.39 18.02 0.23
C ILE A 95 3.64 17.18 -0.07
N ALA A 96 4.64 17.20 0.81
CA ALA A 96 5.86 16.42 0.67
C ALA A 96 5.56 14.90 0.64
N VAL A 97 4.66 14.42 1.49
CA VAL A 97 4.19 13.02 1.52
C VAL A 97 3.49 12.66 0.21
N ILE A 98 2.59 13.51 -0.30
CA ILE A 98 1.88 13.25 -1.56
C ILE A 98 2.87 13.12 -2.74
N ILE A 99 3.84 14.03 -2.82
CA ILE A 99 4.86 14.00 -3.88
C ILE A 99 5.77 12.78 -3.71
N GLY A 100 6.23 12.51 -2.48
CA GLY A 100 7.08 11.37 -2.16
C GLY A 100 6.41 10.03 -2.47
N LEU A 101 5.14 9.87 -2.08
CA LEU A 101 4.34 8.70 -2.40
C LEU A 101 4.14 8.54 -3.91
N ALA A 102 3.92 9.64 -4.65
CA ALA A 102 3.74 9.56 -6.10
C ALA A 102 4.99 9.02 -6.79
N VAL A 103 6.17 9.53 -6.42
CA VAL A 103 7.46 9.06 -6.95
C VAL A 103 7.76 7.63 -6.49
N PHE A 104 7.51 7.31 -5.21
CA PHE A 104 7.73 5.97 -4.66
C PHE A 104 6.84 4.92 -5.33
N MET A 105 5.55 5.22 -5.52
CA MET A 105 4.61 4.32 -6.19
C MET A 105 4.96 4.10 -7.66
N GLU A 106 5.45 5.13 -8.35
CA GLU A 106 5.95 4.99 -9.72
C GLU A 106 7.17 4.04 -9.78
N GLY A 107 8.14 4.23 -8.88
CA GLY A 107 9.31 3.36 -8.77
C GLY A 107 8.93 1.91 -8.41
N LEU A 108 7.98 1.71 -7.52
CA LEU A 108 7.47 0.38 -7.19
C LEU A 108 6.73 -0.26 -8.37
N SER A 109 5.89 0.50 -9.08
CA SER A 109 5.04 -0.03 -10.15
C SER A 109 5.84 -0.41 -11.39
N THR A 110 6.92 0.31 -11.67
CA THR A 110 7.78 0.06 -12.83
C THR A 110 8.93 -0.89 -12.49
N GLY A 111 9.42 -0.86 -11.24
CA GLY A 111 10.52 -1.69 -10.76
C GLY A 111 10.03 -3.00 -10.14
N LEU A 112 9.57 -2.94 -8.88
CA LEU A 112 9.39 -4.12 -8.03
C LEU A 112 8.13 -4.95 -8.34
N MET A 113 7.01 -4.31 -8.67
CA MET A 113 5.75 -5.01 -8.93
C MET A 113 5.85 -6.02 -10.09
N PRO A 114 6.47 -5.70 -11.25
CA PRO A 114 6.71 -6.68 -12.31
C PRO A 114 7.44 -7.93 -11.82
N PHE A 115 8.50 -7.77 -11.02
CA PHE A 115 9.20 -8.92 -10.44
C PHE A 115 8.29 -9.75 -9.54
N GLY A 116 7.51 -9.09 -8.68
CA GLY A 116 6.53 -9.77 -7.81
C GLY A 116 5.50 -10.58 -8.60
N THR A 117 4.94 -10.00 -9.68
CA THR A 117 3.97 -10.68 -10.54
C THR A 117 4.58 -11.88 -11.27
N ILE A 118 5.79 -11.73 -11.82
CA ILE A 118 6.49 -12.82 -12.53
C ILE A 118 6.79 -13.97 -11.55
N ILE A 119 7.27 -13.67 -10.34
CA ILE A 119 7.54 -14.68 -9.32
C ILE A 119 6.23 -15.35 -8.90
N GLY A 120 5.18 -14.58 -8.62
CA GLY A 120 3.86 -15.10 -8.23
C GLY A 120 3.23 -16.01 -9.28
N ASP A 121 3.38 -15.70 -10.57
CA ASP A 121 2.81 -16.49 -11.68
C ASP A 121 3.60 -17.76 -11.99
N ASN A 122 4.93 -17.73 -11.79
CA ASN A 122 5.80 -18.87 -12.09
C ASN A 122 5.98 -19.82 -10.92
N LEU A 123 5.89 -19.33 -9.67
CA LEU A 123 6.19 -20.10 -8.49
C LEU A 123 5.27 -21.34 -8.33
N PRO A 124 3.93 -21.24 -8.47
CA PRO A 124 3.05 -22.41 -8.39
C PRO A 124 3.21 -23.40 -9.55
N LYS A 125 3.75 -22.95 -10.69
CA LYS A 125 3.94 -23.80 -11.88
C LYS A 125 5.23 -24.64 -11.81
N LYS A 126 6.26 -24.13 -11.12
CA LYS A 126 7.60 -24.73 -11.10
C LYS A 126 7.95 -25.43 -9.78
N ALA A 127 7.33 -25.03 -8.67
CA ALA A 127 7.61 -25.60 -7.35
C ALA A 127 6.50 -26.55 -6.88
N SER A 128 6.86 -27.49 -6.01
CA SER A 128 5.88 -28.37 -5.37
C SER A 128 5.01 -27.59 -4.38
N MET A 129 3.77 -28.04 -4.17
CA MET A 129 2.81 -27.36 -3.28
C MET A 129 3.36 -27.05 -1.88
N PRO A 130 4.05 -27.97 -1.16
CA PRO A 130 4.62 -27.65 0.15
C PRO A 130 5.64 -26.50 0.10
N VAL A 131 6.48 -26.46 -0.93
CA VAL A 131 7.50 -25.40 -1.09
C VAL A 131 6.83 -24.05 -1.32
N VAL A 132 5.80 -24.01 -2.17
CA VAL A 132 4.99 -22.80 -2.41
C VAL A 132 4.38 -22.30 -1.11
N LEU A 133 3.79 -23.18 -0.30
CA LEU A 133 3.18 -22.80 0.98
C LEU A 133 4.22 -22.28 1.98
N CYS A 134 5.40 -22.90 2.07
CA CYS A 134 6.49 -22.40 2.92
C CYS A 134 6.92 -20.98 2.51
N ILE A 135 7.09 -20.74 1.21
CA ILE A 135 7.47 -19.41 0.69
C ILE A 135 6.38 -18.38 1.01
N ILE A 136 5.10 -18.72 0.79
CA ILE A 136 3.97 -17.85 1.11
C ILE A 136 3.90 -17.55 2.61
N GLY A 137 4.17 -18.55 3.46
CA GLY A 137 4.25 -18.35 4.91
C GLY A 137 5.33 -17.35 5.30
N ILE A 138 6.56 -17.52 4.78
CA ILE A 138 7.68 -16.62 5.02
C ILE A 138 7.37 -15.21 4.51
N LEU A 139 6.79 -15.09 3.32
CA LEU A 139 6.37 -13.80 2.75
C LEU A 139 5.28 -13.14 3.61
N GLY A 140 4.31 -13.90 4.13
CA GLY A 140 3.27 -13.37 5.02
C GLY A 140 3.83 -12.81 6.31
N VAL A 141 4.81 -13.50 6.92
CA VAL A 141 5.56 -12.96 8.05
C VAL A 141 6.30 -11.68 7.63
N GLY A 142 7.07 -11.74 6.55
CA GLY A 142 7.88 -10.60 6.05
C GLY A 142 7.06 -9.35 5.73
N VAL A 143 5.85 -9.51 5.16
CA VAL A 143 4.93 -8.39 4.90
C VAL A 143 4.50 -7.71 6.19
N THR A 144 4.31 -8.46 7.28
CA THR A 144 3.96 -7.88 8.59
C THR A 144 5.08 -7.01 9.15
N PHE A 145 6.34 -7.40 8.93
CA PHE A 145 7.49 -6.58 9.30
C PHE A 145 7.68 -5.37 8.39
N ALA A 146 7.32 -5.50 7.11
CA ALA A 146 7.37 -4.40 6.16
C ALA A 146 6.23 -3.39 6.36
N GLU A 147 5.17 -3.76 7.09
CA GLU A 147 3.98 -2.94 7.30
C GLU A 147 4.31 -1.72 8.20
N PRO A 148 4.28 -0.48 7.68
CA PRO A 148 4.66 0.70 8.44
C PRO A 148 3.75 0.95 9.66
N ALA A 149 2.50 0.50 9.61
CA ALA A 149 1.56 0.65 10.71
C ALA A 149 2.01 -0.11 11.97
N ILE A 150 2.64 -1.27 11.82
CA ILE A 150 3.22 -2.01 12.95
C ILE A 150 4.36 -1.19 13.56
N GLY A 151 5.26 -0.66 12.74
CA GLY A 151 6.35 0.20 13.23
C GLY A 151 5.85 1.47 13.94
N ALA A 152 4.78 2.09 13.43
CA ALA A 152 4.17 3.25 14.07
C ALA A 152 3.57 2.89 15.44
N LEU A 153 2.86 1.76 15.54
CA LEU A 153 2.30 1.26 16.80
C LEU A 153 3.39 1.03 17.86
N GLN A 154 4.54 0.47 17.46
CA GLN A 154 5.67 0.28 18.36
C GLN A 154 6.21 1.63 18.87
N ALA A 155 6.34 2.63 17.99
CA ALA A 155 6.79 3.95 18.38
C ALA A 155 5.83 4.62 19.39
N PHE A 156 4.51 4.49 19.17
CA PHE A 156 3.50 5.00 20.10
C PHE A 156 3.46 4.27 21.44
N GLY A 157 3.94 3.02 21.50
CA GLY A 157 4.02 2.23 22.73
C GLY A 157 4.76 2.92 23.87
N SER A 158 5.78 3.73 23.55
CA SER A 158 6.56 4.50 24.52
C SER A 158 5.76 5.61 25.21
N SER A 159 4.66 6.06 24.61
CA SER A 159 3.82 7.15 25.11
C SER A 159 2.65 6.68 25.98
N VAL A 160 2.50 5.36 26.20
CA VAL A 160 1.46 4.79 27.05
C VAL A 160 1.83 4.96 28.53
N ASP A 161 0.89 5.44 29.34
CA ASP A 161 1.09 5.54 30.80
C ASP A 161 1.06 4.15 31.46
N VAL A 162 2.18 3.79 32.11
CA VAL A 162 2.37 2.53 32.83
C VAL A 162 1.34 2.34 33.94
N ASN A 163 0.91 3.42 34.61
CA ASN A 163 -0.03 3.32 35.74
C ASN A 163 -1.46 3.07 35.26
N ALA A 164 -1.80 3.57 34.08
CA ALA A 164 -3.13 3.40 33.49
C ALA A 164 -3.28 2.07 32.74
N ALA A 165 -2.21 1.58 32.10
CA ALA A 165 -2.25 0.38 31.27
C ALA A 165 -0.93 -0.43 31.34
N PRO A 166 -0.62 -1.08 32.48
CA PRO A 166 0.67 -1.73 32.70
C PRO A 166 0.95 -2.87 31.71
N TYR A 167 -0.06 -3.71 31.41
CA TYR A 167 0.11 -4.81 30.45
C TYR A 167 0.25 -4.35 29.01
N LEU A 168 -0.45 -3.28 28.63
CA LEU A 168 -0.32 -2.70 27.29
C LEU A 168 1.08 -2.11 27.10
N TYR A 169 1.57 -1.38 28.09
CA TYR A 169 2.93 -0.84 28.10
C TYR A 169 3.97 -1.95 27.96
N GLU A 170 3.83 -3.04 28.74
CA GLU A 170 4.76 -4.16 28.71
C GLU A 170 4.79 -4.87 27.35
N ILE A 171 3.62 -5.06 26.73
CA ILE A 171 3.46 -5.67 25.40
C ILE A 171 4.08 -4.80 24.30
N LEU A 172 3.94 -3.48 24.39
CA LEU A 172 4.40 -2.56 23.36
C LEU A 172 5.87 -2.10 23.52
N ASN A 173 6.49 -2.26 24.70
CA ASN A 173 7.87 -1.83 24.95
C ASN A 173 8.84 -3.00 25.18
N ASN A 174 8.53 -3.93 26.09
CA ASN A 174 9.44 -5.02 26.45
C ASN A 174 9.21 -6.28 25.60
N TRP A 175 7.96 -6.54 25.22
CA TRP A 175 7.55 -7.74 24.46
C TRP A 175 7.20 -7.44 23.01
N THR A 176 7.64 -6.29 22.51
CA THR A 176 7.30 -5.79 21.17
C THR A 176 7.76 -6.74 20.07
N MET A 177 8.97 -7.30 20.18
CA MET A 177 9.50 -8.20 19.17
C MET A 177 8.76 -9.55 19.14
N PRO A 178 8.55 -10.24 20.29
CA PRO A 178 7.65 -11.40 20.34
C PRO A 178 6.24 -11.13 19.81
N LEU A 179 5.66 -9.96 20.13
CA LEU A 179 4.33 -9.57 19.66
C LEU A 179 4.28 -9.54 18.13
N VAL A 180 5.20 -8.82 17.48
CA VAL A 180 5.24 -8.73 16.02
C VAL A 180 5.51 -10.09 15.37
N LEU A 181 6.34 -10.94 15.98
CA LEU A 181 6.55 -12.31 15.51
C LEU A 181 5.28 -13.16 15.59
N MET A 182 4.50 -13.05 16.67
CA MET A 182 3.23 -13.77 16.80
C MET A 182 2.19 -13.29 15.79
N VAL A 183 2.06 -11.97 15.61
CA VAL A 183 1.17 -11.38 14.59
C VAL A 183 1.61 -11.82 13.19
N GLY A 184 2.90 -11.71 12.87
CA GLY A 184 3.45 -12.12 11.59
C GLY A 184 3.29 -13.61 11.32
N GLY A 185 3.50 -14.46 12.33
CA GLY A 185 3.22 -15.89 12.25
C GLY A 185 1.75 -16.18 11.97
N GLY A 186 0.84 -15.47 12.63
CA GLY A 186 -0.60 -15.55 12.37
C GLY A 186 -0.96 -15.15 10.94
N VAL A 187 -0.40 -14.05 10.42
CA VAL A 187 -0.57 -13.60 9.04
C VAL A 187 -0.01 -14.63 8.04
N GLY A 188 1.16 -15.21 8.32
CA GLY A 188 1.77 -16.27 7.52
C GLY A 188 0.88 -17.52 7.43
N ILE A 189 0.34 -17.99 8.56
CA ILE A 189 -0.61 -19.11 8.59
C ILE A 189 -1.88 -18.76 7.83
N ALA A 190 -2.42 -17.55 8.00
CA ALA A 190 -3.59 -17.08 7.28
C ALA A 190 -3.36 -17.05 5.77
N ALA A 191 -2.18 -16.63 5.31
CA ALA A 191 -1.81 -16.64 3.89
C ALA A 191 -1.72 -18.06 3.32
N ILE A 192 -1.14 -19.01 4.09
CA ILE A 192 -1.10 -20.44 3.73
C ILE A 192 -2.51 -21.00 3.59
N LEU A 193 -3.36 -20.80 4.62
CA LEU A 193 -4.74 -21.29 4.61
C LEU A 193 -5.56 -20.65 3.47
N GLY A 194 -5.37 -19.36 3.22
CA GLY A 194 -5.99 -18.64 2.11
C GLY A 194 -5.60 -19.21 0.76
N THR A 195 -4.33 -19.57 0.58
CA THR A 195 -3.82 -20.20 -0.64
C THR A 195 -4.40 -21.61 -0.83
N ILE A 196 -4.40 -22.44 0.22
CA ILE A 196 -5.00 -23.78 0.18
C ILE A 196 -6.48 -23.68 -0.19
N ARG A 197 -7.21 -22.74 0.43
CA ARG A 197 -8.62 -22.48 0.13
C ARG A 197 -8.82 -22.05 -1.32
N PHE A 198 -7.98 -21.17 -1.86
CA PHE A 198 -8.05 -20.74 -3.26
C PHE A 198 -7.86 -21.94 -4.22
N VAL A 199 -6.86 -22.79 -3.98
CA VAL A 199 -6.57 -23.96 -4.81
C VAL A 199 -7.65 -25.04 -4.71
N ARG A 200 -8.21 -25.27 -3.51
CA ARG A 200 -9.23 -26.31 -3.27
C ARG A 200 -10.67 -25.83 -3.51
N GLY A 201 -10.88 -24.55 -3.78
CA GLY A 201 -12.21 -23.98 -4.04
C GLY A 201 -13.16 -24.01 -2.84
N TRP A 202 -12.63 -24.00 -1.61
CA TRP A 202 -13.45 -24.07 -0.40
C TRP A 202 -14.21 -22.76 -0.12
N SER A 203 -15.39 -22.87 0.48
CA SER A 203 -16.17 -21.69 0.89
C SER A 203 -15.42 -20.86 1.94
N LEU A 204 -15.60 -19.52 1.93
CA LEU A 204 -14.94 -18.61 2.89
C LEU A 204 -15.53 -18.72 4.31
N LYS A 205 -16.79 -19.15 4.39
CA LYS A 205 -17.59 -19.08 5.63
C LYS A 205 -16.93 -19.83 6.80
N PRO A 206 -16.44 -21.08 6.66
CA PRO A 206 -15.83 -21.82 7.77
C PRO A 206 -14.56 -21.15 8.29
N MET A 207 -13.77 -20.54 7.41
CA MET A 207 -12.55 -19.83 7.81
C MET A 207 -12.89 -18.56 8.60
N ILE A 208 -13.92 -17.83 8.18
CA ILE A 208 -14.40 -16.66 8.92
C ILE A 208 -14.90 -17.08 10.29
N TYR A 209 -15.75 -18.11 10.40
CA TYR A 209 -16.24 -18.57 11.70
C TYR A 209 -15.11 -19.08 12.59
N GLY A 210 -14.16 -19.83 12.02
CA GLY A 210 -13.01 -20.36 12.75
C GLY A 210 -12.04 -19.28 13.26
N ALA A 211 -11.95 -18.13 12.59
CA ALA A 211 -11.13 -17.00 13.04
C ALA A 211 -11.89 -16.05 13.96
N LEU A 212 -13.14 -15.71 13.60
CA LEU A 212 -13.94 -14.72 14.31
C LEU A 212 -14.38 -15.23 15.70
N LEU A 213 -14.78 -16.50 15.82
CA LEU A 213 -15.31 -17.02 17.07
C LEU A 213 -14.26 -17.01 18.20
N PRO A 214 -13.02 -17.48 18.01
CA PRO A 214 -11.96 -17.33 19.01
C PRO A 214 -11.64 -15.87 19.34
N VAL A 215 -11.60 -14.99 18.34
CA VAL A 215 -11.35 -13.56 18.55
C VAL A 215 -12.43 -12.95 19.43
N VAL A 216 -13.71 -13.19 19.13
CA VAL A 216 -14.84 -12.66 19.92
C VAL A 216 -14.81 -13.21 21.35
N LEU A 217 -14.55 -14.51 21.53
CA LEU A 217 -14.43 -15.10 22.87
C LEU A 217 -13.28 -14.49 23.68
N LEU A 218 -12.12 -14.29 23.06
CA LEU A 218 -10.98 -13.62 23.69
C LEU A 218 -11.28 -12.15 24.01
N THR A 219 -11.97 -11.43 23.13
CA THR A 219 -12.40 -10.05 23.38
C THR A 219 -13.35 -9.98 24.58
N ILE A 220 -14.32 -10.89 24.68
CA ILE A 220 -15.23 -10.94 25.84
C ILE A 220 -14.44 -11.25 27.12
N TYR A 221 -13.52 -12.22 27.07
CA TYR A 221 -12.68 -12.55 28.22
C TYR A 221 -11.84 -11.35 28.68
N ALA A 222 -11.16 -10.67 27.74
CA ALA A 222 -10.36 -9.49 28.03
C ALA A 222 -11.20 -8.29 28.52
N TRP A 223 -12.46 -8.20 28.11
CA TRP A 223 -13.37 -7.15 28.60
C TRP A 223 -13.79 -7.35 30.06
N LEU A 224 -13.86 -8.60 30.52
CA LEU A 224 -14.27 -8.94 31.89
C LEU A 224 -13.15 -8.71 32.92
N ASP A 225 -11.88 -8.74 32.50
CA ASP A 225 -10.74 -8.44 33.36
C ASP A 225 -10.39 -6.94 33.31
N PRO A 226 -10.46 -6.21 34.44
CA PRO A 226 -10.14 -4.78 34.49
C PRO A 226 -8.76 -4.43 33.96
N ASN A 227 -7.77 -5.33 34.07
CA ASN A 227 -6.41 -5.08 33.63
C ASN A 227 -6.18 -5.40 32.14
N LEU A 228 -6.99 -6.28 31.55
CA LEU A 228 -6.92 -6.59 30.12
C LEU A 228 -7.80 -5.66 29.29
N LYS A 229 -8.80 -5.02 29.91
CA LYS A 229 -9.68 -4.07 29.25
C LYS A 229 -8.91 -2.90 28.61
N SER A 230 -7.80 -2.46 29.22
CA SER A 230 -6.95 -1.40 28.68
C SER A 230 -6.21 -1.78 27.40
N ILE A 231 -6.17 -3.07 27.03
CA ILE A 231 -5.58 -3.54 25.76
C ILE A 231 -6.60 -3.42 24.61
N LEU A 232 -7.90 -3.39 24.93
CA LEU A 232 -8.99 -3.33 23.94
C LEU A 232 -9.37 -1.90 23.53
N VAL A 233 -9.00 -0.88 24.32
CA VAL A 233 -9.51 0.50 24.24
C VAL A 233 -8.38 1.49 24.03
#